data_AF-A0A354M1C6-F1
#
_entry.id   AF-A0A354M1C6-F1
#
_cell.length_a   1.000
_cell.length_b   1.000
_cell.length_c   1.000
_cell.angle_alpha   90.00
_cell.angle_beta   90.00
_cell.angle_gamma   90.00
#
_symmetry.space_group_name_H-M   'P 1'
#
loop_
_entity.id
_entity.type
_entity.pdbx_description
1 polymer ?
#
loop_
_entity_poly.entity_id
_entity_poly.type
_entity_poly.pdbx_seq_one_letter_code
_entity_poly.pdbx_strand_id
1 'polypeptide(L)'
;KETVPEVNGFEKRQPIPVTLGTAYDQWCLSRIAAALNKKDESEYYLKCSYNYRNVFNPQTSFFHPKDKNGNFIEPFDYRFSGGIGARDYYAENNGWTYRWDVQHNIGDLVNLMGGAEKFSENLDQTFSEWLGRNKYEFYAQLPDQTGNVGQFSMANEPSLHIPYLYNYAGKPWKTQKRIRDLVHQWFRNDVMGVPGDEDGGGLSSFVVFSMMGFYPVTPGSPSYNIGSPFFNEIK
;
A
#
# COMPACT_ATOMS: atom_id res chain seq x y z
N LYS A 1 -6.98 -8.04 23.67
CA LYS A 1 -6.13 -7.26 24.60
C LYS A 1 -4.69 -7.47 24.15
N GLU A 2 -3.95 -6.39 23.92
CA GLU A 2 -2.52 -6.47 23.57
C GLU A 2 -1.75 -7.17 24.69
N THR A 3 -0.84 -8.07 24.32
CA THR A 3 -0.09 -8.94 25.25
C THR A 3 1.40 -8.67 25.23
N VAL A 4 1.90 -7.88 24.27
CA VAL A 4 3.31 -7.52 24.12
C VAL A 4 3.53 -6.16 24.80
N PRO A 5 4.29 -6.09 25.90
CA PRO A 5 4.48 -4.85 26.68
C PRO A 5 5.07 -3.68 25.90
N GLU A 6 5.86 -3.96 24.86
CA GLU A 6 6.52 -2.99 24.01
C GLU A 6 5.55 -2.31 23.02
N VAL A 7 4.39 -2.91 22.77
CA VAL A 7 3.38 -2.34 21.88
C VAL A 7 2.64 -1.23 22.61
N ASN A 8 2.64 -0.04 22.00
CA ASN A 8 1.92 1.11 22.52
C ASN A 8 0.41 0.79 22.64
N GLY A 9 -0.18 1.06 23.81
CA GLY A 9 -1.57 0.70 24.07
C GLY A 9 -2.61 1.44 23.21
N PHE A 10 -2.28 2.65 22.73
CA PHE A 10 -3.12 3.43 21.83
C PHE A 10 -2.93 3.00 20.37
N GLU A 11 -1.68 2.95 19.89
CA GLU A 11 -1.38 2.56 18.49
C GLU A 11 -1.70 1.09 18.21
N LYS A 12 -1.64 0.25 19.24
CA LYS A 12 -1.84 -1.21 19.17
C LYS A 12 -0.85 -1.83 18.17
N ARG A 13 -1.02 -3.13 17.89
CA ARG A 13 -0.06 -3.89 17.08
C ARG A 13 -0.15 -3.61 15.59
N GLN A 14 -1.34 -3.23 15.10
CA GLN A 14 -1.56 -3.03 13.66
C GLN A 14 -1.10 -4.28 12.86
N PRO A 15 -1.65 -5.47 13.17
CA PRO A 15 -1.10 -6.76 12.78
C PRO A 15 -0.94 -6.97 11.28
N ILE A 16 -1.80 -6.39 10.44
CA ILE A 16 -1.67 -6.53 8.98
C ILE A 16 -0.48 -5.72 8.44
N PRO A 17 -0.39 -4.39 8.63
CA PRO A 17 0.78 -3.60 8.26
C PRO A 17 2.09 -4.18 8.79
N VAL A 18 2.14 -4.58 10.06
CA VAL A 18 3.36 -5.17 10.64
C VAL A 18 3.75 -6.47 9.93
N THR A 19 2.78 -7.32 9.56
CA THR A 19 3.07 -8.56 8.81
C THR A 19 3.59 -8.25 7.40
N LEU A 20 2.97 -7.30 6.70
CA LEU A 20 3.32 -6.92 5.33
C LEU A 20 4.68 -6.20 5.27
N GLY A 21 4.88 -5.20 6.13
CA GLY A 21 6.14 -4.49 6.29
C GLY A 21 7.28 -5.42 6.71
N THR A 22 7.05 -6.32 7.68
CA THR A 22 8.06 -7.32 8.04
C THR A 22 8.40 -8.21 6.84
N ALA A 23 7.41 -8.61 6.04
CA ALA A 23 7.69 -9.43 4.86
C ALA A 23 8.57 -8.70 3.83
N TYR A 24 8.37 -7.38 3.67
CA TYR A 24 9.23 -6.52 2.86
C TYR A 24 10.64 -6.42 3.43
N ASP A 25 10.78 -6.16 4.74
CA ASP A 25 12.07 -6.06 5.42
C ASP A 25 12.88 -7.35 5.31
N GLN A 26 12.22 -8.51 5.45
CA GLN A 26 12.82 -9.82 5.25
C GLN A 26 13.31 -10.01 3.80
N TRP A 27 12.57 -9.49 2.82
CA TRP A 27 13.07 -9.48 1.45
C TRP A 27 14.32 -8.60 1.30
N CYS A 28 14.34 -7.38 1.87
CA CYS A 28 15.51 -6.51 1.88
C CYS A 28 16.73 -7.19 2.51
N LEU A 29 16.56 -7.84 3.66
CA LEU A 29 17.62 -8.62 4.32
C LEU A 29 18.13 -9.75 3.42
N SER A 30 17.24 -10.43 2.68
CA SER A 30 17.66 -11.43 1.69
C SER A 30 18.54 -10.83 0.59
N ARG A 31 18.23 -9.62 0.11
CA ARG A 31 19.03 -8.95 -0.93
C ARG A 31 20.41 -8.55 -0.41
N ILE A 32 20.48 -8.04 0.83
CA ILE A 32 21.74 -7.68 1.49
C ILE A 32 22.59 -8.93 1.72
N ALA A 33 22.01 -10.01 2.25
CA ALA A 33 22.72 -11.27 2.47
C ALA A 33 23.27 -11.86 1.16
N ALA A 34 22.48 -11.82 0.08
CA ALA A 34 22.92 -12.25 -1.24
C ALA A 34 24.12 -11.44 -1.75
N ALA A 35 24.07 -10.10 -1.61
CA ALA A 35 25.17 -9.21 -2.02
C ALA A 35 26.46 -9.46 -1.22
N LEU A 36 26.34 -9.95 0.02
CA LEU A 36 27.46 -10.33 0.89
C LEU A 36 27.91 -11.79 0.72
N ASN A 37 27.38 -12.52 -0.26
CA ASN A 37 27.62 -13.95 -0.49
C ASN A 37 27.22 -14.87 0.68
N LYS A 38 26.27 -14.44 1.52
CA LYS A 38 25.70 -15.20 2.64
C LYS A 38 24.47 -15.99 2.18
N LYS A 39 24.70 -17.15 1.57
CA LYS A 39 23.65 -17.92 0.88
C LYS A 39 22.55 -18.43 1.82
N ASP A 40 22.92 -19.03 2.94
CA ASP A 40 21.97 -19.62 3.88
C ASP A 40 21.03 -18.56 4.47
N GLU A 41 21.58 -17.41 4.87
CA GLU A 41 20.80 -16.28 5.37
C GLU A 41 19.92 -15.65 4.27
N SER A 42 20.45 -15.53 3.04
CA SER A 42 19.68 -15.06 1.90
C SER A 42 18.45 -15.94 1.65
N GLU A 43 18.63 -17.26 1.63
CA GLU A 43 17.53 -18.21 1.41
C GLU A 43 16.53 -18.20 2.57
N TYR A 44 17.02 -18.14 3.81
CA TYR A 44 16.20 -18.04 5.00
C TYR A 44 15.30 -16.80 4.98
N TYR A 45 15.89 -15.61 4.78
CA TYR A 45 15.14 -14.36 4.78
C TYR A 45 14.21 -14.24 3.56
N LEU A 46 14.63 -14.76 2.41
CA LEU A 46 13.76 -14.84 1.24
C LEU A 46 12.52 -15.70 1.53
N LYS A 47 12.68 -16.85 2.19
CA LYS A 47 11.54 -17.69 2.60
C LYS A 47 10.61 -16.92 3.55
N CYS A 48 11.15 -16.22 4.54
CA CYS A 48 10.37 -15.39 5.47
C CYS A 48 9.61 -14.25 4.77
N SER A 49 10.14 -13.71 3.66
CA SER A 49 9.47 -12.66 2.90
C SER A 49 8.14 -13.06 2.27
N TYR A 50 7.79 -14.35 2.26
CA TYR A 50 6.48 -14.85 1.80
C TYR A 50 5.41 -14.90 2.90
N ASN A 51 5.72 -14.48 4.13
CA ASN A 51 4.81 -14.57 5.27
C ASN A 51 3.52 -13.76 5.11
N TYR A 52 3.46 -12.77 4.20
CA TYR A 52 2.22 -12.05 3.86
C TYR A 52 1.09 -13.01 3.41
N ARG A 53 1.44 -14.14 2.79
CA ARG A 53 0.49 -15.18 2.37
C ARG A 53 -0.31 -15.78 3.53
N ASN A 54 0.24 -15.75 4.75
CA ASN A 54 -0.42 -16.31 5.93
C ASN A 54 -1.68 -15.51 6.33
N VAL A 55 -1.76 -14.24 5.95
CA VAL A 55 -2.90 -13.36 6.23
C VAL A 55 -3.69 -13.00 4.97
N PHE A 56 -3.33 -13.55 3.80
CA PHE A 56 -4.12 -13.36 2.59
C PHE A 56 -5.39 -14.22 2.62
N ASN A 57 -6.55 -13.58 2.48
CA ASN A 57 -7.83 -14.26 2.34
C ASN A 57 -8.18 -14.37 0.83
N PRO A 58 -8.15 -15.57 0.23
CA PRO A 58 -8.41 -15.72 -1.21
C PRO A 58 -9.87 -15.45 -1.60
N GLN A 59 -10.82 -15.54 -0.66
CA GLN A 59 -12.23 -15.29 -0.95
C GLN A 59 -12.51 -13.80 -1.17
N THR A 60 -11.85 -12.94 -0.40
CA THR A 60 -12.02 -11.49 -0.49
C THR A 60 -10.92 -10.84 -1.33
N SER A 61 -9.77 -11.51 -1.50
CA SER A 61 -8.54 -10.95 -2.09
C SER A 61 -7.99 -9.76 -1.30
N PHE A 62 -8.06 -9.82 0.03
CA PHE A 62 -7.47 -8.85 0.97
C PHE A 62 -6.54 -9.55 1.97
N PHE A 63 -5.65 -8.77 2.57
CA PHE A 63 -4.95 -9.18 3.79
C PHE A 63 -5.88 -8.97 4.99
N HIS A 64 -6.25 -10.06 5.63
CA HIS A 64 -7.35 -10.16 6.59
C HIS A 64 -6.80 -10.56 7.97
N PRO A 65 -7.10 -9.80 9.03
CA PRO A 65 -6.60 -10.11 10.36
C PRO A 65 -7.14 -11.45 10.88
N LYS A 66 -6.29 -12.16 11.61
CA LYS A 66 -6.62 -13.44 12.23
C LYS A 66 -6.67 -13.31 13.75
N ASP A 67 -7.52 -14.10 14.38
CA ASP A 67 -7.55 -14.28 15.82
C ASP A 67 -6.32 -15.09 16.30
N LYS A 68 -6.17 -15.22 17.63
CA LYS A 68 -5.08 -15.98 18.24
C LYS A 68 -5.07 -17.48 17.89
N ASN A 69 -6.19 -18.01 17.38
CA ASN A 69 -6.34 -19.40 16.97
C ASN A 69 -6.05 -19.58 15.47
N GLY A 70 -5.76 -18.50 14.74
CA GLY A 70 -5.48 -18.52 13.31
C GLY A 70 -6.71 -18.41 12.40
N ASN A 71 -7.90 -18.16 12.96
CA ASN A 71 -9.12 -17.97 12.18
C ASN A 71 -9.23 -16.53 11.70
N PHE A 72 -9.72 -16.31 10.48
CA PHE A 72 -10.06 -14.96 10.03
C PHE A 72 -11.15 -14.37 10.93
N ILE A 73 -10.96 -13.10 11.32
CA ILE A 73 -11.90 -12.39 12.19
C ILE A 73 -13.13 -12.02 11.36
N GLU A 74 -14.31 -12.44 11.79
CA GLU A 74 -15.59 -12.16 11.12
C GLU A 74 -16.68 -11.75 12.13
N PRO A 75 -17.63 -10.86 11.76
CA PRO A 75 -17.71 -10.14 10.49
C PRO A 75 -16.64 -9.04 10.35
N PHE A 76 -16.18 -8.78 9.12
CA PHE A 76 -15.17 -7.75 8.85
C PHE A 76 -15.54 -6.78 7.73
N ASP A 77 -15.45 -5.46 7.99
CA ASP A 77 -15.57 -4.41 6.99
C ASP A 77 -14.18 -3.80 6.75
N TYR A 78 -13.57 -4.06 5.59
CA TYR A 78 -12.25 -3.53 5.23
C TYR A 78 -12.16 -2.00 5.21
N ARG A 79 -13.28 -1.28 5.26
CA ARG A 79 -13.32 0.19 5.30
C ARG A 79 -13.20 0.75 6.72
N PHE A 80 -13.72 0.03 7.74
CA PHE A 80 -13.91 0.59 9.08
C PHE A 80 -13.62 -0.38 10.23
N SER A 81 -13.36 -1.65 9.97
CA SER A 81 -13.01 -2.58 11.04
C SER A 81 -11.65 -2.20 11.61
N GLY A 82 -11.65 -1.78 12.88
CA GLY A 82 -10.44 -1.71 13.69
C GLY A 82 -10.19 -0.42 14.47
N GLY A 83 -11.23 0.27 14.94
CA GLY A 83 -11.06 1.43 15.81
C GLY A 83 -10.60 2.71 15.09
N ILE A 84 -10.21 3.72 15.87
CA ILE A 84 -9.78 5.03 15.34
C ILE A 84 -8.41 4.93 14.65
N GLY A 85 -8.31 5.45 13.44
CA GLY A 85 -7.16 5.25 12.53
C GLY A 85 -6.93 3.79 12.14
N ALA A 86 -7.97 2.94 12.21
CA ALA A 86 -7.91 1.50 11.95
C ALA A 86 -6.91 0.68 12.82
N ARG A 87 -6.42 1.27 13.93
CA ARG A 87 -5.34 0.77 14.79
C ARG A 87 -5.47 -0.66 15.33
N ASP A 88 -6.66 -1.22 15.46
CA ASP A 88 -6.81 -2.63 15.91
C ASP A 88 -6.19 -3.62 14.90
N TYR A 89 -6.21 -3.29 13.61
CA TYR A 89 -5.85 -4.24 12.53
C TYR A 89 -4.91 -3.65 11.47
N TYR A 90 -5.07 -2.37 11.16
CA TYR A 90 -4.29 -1.61 10.18
C TYR A 90 -3.66 -0.37 10.84
N ALA A 91 -3.02 0.49 10.04
CA ALA A 91 -2.31 1.68 10.52
C ALA A 91 -2.64 2.87 9.64
N GLU A 92 -3.40 3.83 10.18
CA GLU A 92 -3.80 5.13 9.61
C GLU A 92 -4.70 5.07 8.37
N ASN A 93 -4.53 4.02 7.57
CA ASN A 93 -5.34 3.63 6.43
C ASN A 93 -6.03 2.30 6.73
N ASN A 94 -7.01 1.95 5.90
CA ASN A 94 -7.82 0.76 6.06
C ASN A 94 -7.36 -0.39 5.14
N GLY A 95 -8.14 -1.48 5.11
CA GLY A 95 -7.80 -2.68 4.34
C GLY A 95 -7.70 -2.45 2.83
N TRP A 96 -8.33 -1.42 2.28
CA TRP A 96 -8.24 -1.08 0.84
C TRP A 96 -6.87 -0.56 0.43
N THR A 97 -6.16 0.10 1.32
CA THR A 97 -4.79 0.55 1.08
C THR A 97 -3.82 -0.62 1.25
N TYR A 98 -3.89 -1.32 2.38
CA TYR A 98 -2.97 -2.43 2.68
C TYR A 98 -3.17 -3.67 1.80
N ARG A 99 -4.28 -3.77 1.06
CA ARG A 99 -4.51 -4.78 0.02
C ARG A 99 -3.35 -4.88 -1.00
N TRP A 100 -2.60 -3.79 -1.16
CA TRP A 100 -1.58 -3.62 -2.19
C TRP A 100 -0.14 -3.66 -1.67
N ASP A 101 0.06 -3.91 -0.37
CA ASP A 101 1.35 -3.73 0.30
C ASP A 101 2.22 -5.00 0.24
N VAL A 102 2.57 -5.39 -0.99
CA VAL A 102 3.54 -6.49 -1.30
C VAL A 102 4.47 -6.02 -2.41
N GLN A 103 5.12 -4.87 -2.20
CA GLN A 103 5.95 -4.20 -3.21
C GLN A 103 7.13 -5.06 -3.68
N HIS A 104 7.67 -5.93 -2.81
CA HIS A 104 8.80 -6.81 -3.14
C HIS A 104 8.42 -7.99 -4.04
N ASN A 105 7.13 -8.34 -4.14
CA ASN A 105 6.68 -9.48 -4.92
C ASN A 105 5.28 -9.27 -5.52
N ILE A 106 5.13 -8.21 -6.31
CA ILE A 106 3.86 -7.85 -6.96
C ILE A 106 3.39 -8.95 -7.93
N GLY A 107 4.32 -9.67 -8.57
CA GLY A 107 3.98 -10.80 -9.44
C GLY A 107 3.24 -11.90 -8.68
N ASP A 108 3.64 -12.19 -7.45
CA ASP A 108 2.89 -13.11 -6.60
C ASP A 108 1.53 -12.56 -6.17
N LEU A 109 1.46 -11.26 -5.85
CA LEU A 109 0.19 -10.61 -5.52
C LEU A 109 -0.82 -10.72 -6.68
N VAL A 110 -0.37 -10.55 -7.92
CA VAL A 110 -1.17 -10.79 -9.13
C VAL A 110 -1.70 -12.22 -9.16
N ASN A 111 -0.84 -13.23 -8.88
CA ASN A 111 -1.26 -14.63 -8.84
C ASN A 111 -2.27 -14.92 -7.71
N LEU A 112 -2.03 -14.39 -6.51
CA LEU A 112 -2.90 -14.54 -5.36
C LEU A 112 -4.30 -13.96 -5.60
N MET A 113 -4.38 -12.86 -6.36
CA MET A 113 -5.65 -12.25 -6.76
C MET A 113 -6.33 -12.91 -7.96
N GLY A 114 -5.77 -13.99 -8.51
CA GLY A 114 -6.37 -14.73 -9.63
C GLY A 114 -5.95 -14.25 -11.03
N GLY A 115 -4.81 -13.56 -11.14
CA GLY A 115 -4.22 -13.15 -12.40
C GLY A 115 -4.44 -11.67 -12.76
N ALA A 116 -3.84 -11.26 -13.87
CA ALA A 116 -3.74 -9.86 -14.28
C ALA A 116 -5.10 -9.15 -14.45
N GLU A 117 -6.11 -9.85 -14.98
CA GLU A 117 -7.43 -9.25 -15.19
C GLU A 117 -8.10 -8.95 -13.86
N LYS A 118 -8.19 -9.94 -12.96
CA LYS A 118 -8.79 -9.77 -11.63
C LYS A 118 -8.02 -8.75 -10.79
N PHE A 119 -6.69 -8.73 -10.90
CA PHE A 119 -5.86 -7.71 -10.26
C PHE A 119 -6.19 -6.30 -10.77
N SER A 120 -6.36 -6.10 -12.08
CA SER A 120 -6.82 -4.82 -12.62
C SER A 120 -8.22 -4.45 -12.15
N GLU A 121 -9.16 -5.40 -12.10
CA GLU A 121 -10.52 -5.13 -11.61
C GLU A 121 -10.50 -4.71 -10.15
N ASN A 122 -9.68 -5.36 -9.32
CA ASN A 122 -9.49 -5.02 -7.92
C ASN A 122 -8.90 -3.60 -7.78
N LEU A 123 -7.95 -3.21 -8.64
CA LEU A 123 -7.43 -1.84 -8.69
C LEU A 123 -8.52 -0.84 -9.08
N ASP A 124 -9.28 -1.13 -10.15
CA ASP A 124 -10.39 -0.28 -10.57
C ASP A 124 -11.38 -0.08 -9.42
N GLN A 125 -11.69 -1.17 -8.70
CA GLN A 125 -12.55 -1.15 -7.52
C GLN A 125 -11.98 -0.24 -6.42
N THR A 126 -10.69 -0.30 -6.09
CA THR A 126 -10.08 0.61 -5.10
C THR A 126 -10.32 2.09 -5.44
N PHE A 127 -10.27 2.47 -6.71
CA PHE A 127 -10.49 3.85 -7.15
C PHE A 127 -11.97 4.24 -7.28
N SER A 128 -12.91 3.30 -7.23
CA SER A 128 -14.36 3.56 -7.37
C SER A 128 -15.20 3.23 -6.14
N GLU A 129 -14.67 2.42 -5.22
CA GLU A 129 -15.39 1.94 -4.06
C GLU A 129 -15.81 3.11 -3.16
N TRP A 130 -17.07 3.08 -2.73
CA TRP A 130 -17.59 4.12 -1.85
C TRP A 130 -16.91 4.08 -0.48
N LEU A 131 -16.77 5.25 0.15
CA LEU A 131 -16.20 5.38 1.51
C LEU A 131 -16.94 4.51 2.54
N GLY A 132 -18.18 4.11 2.26
CA GLY A 132 -19.00 3.27 3.13
C GLY A 132 -19.80 4.05 4.17
N ARG A 133 -19.47 5.33 4.36
CA ARG A 133 -20.18 6.31 5.21
C ARG A 133 -20.07 7.70 4.60
N ASN A 134 -20.75 8.67 5.20
CA ASN A 134 -20.59 10.06 4.80
C ASN A 134 -19.20 10.60 5.18
N LYS A 135 -18.79 11.68 4.52
CA LYS A 135 -17.45 12.28 4.64
C LYS A 135 -17.05 12.60 6.09
N TYR A 136 -17.99 13.12 6.90
CA TYR A 136 -17.70 13.50 8.29
C TYR A 136 -17.42 12.28 9.16
N GLU A 137 -18.24 11.24 9.04
CA GLU A 137 -18.04 10.00 9.79
C GLU A 137 -16.78 9.26 9.35
N PHE A 138 -16.47 9.27 8.06
CA PHE A 138 -15.29 8.63 7.53
C PHE A 138 -14.02 9.25 8.12
N TYR A 139 -13.85 10.58 8.03
CA TYR A 139 -12.64 11.23 8.56
C TYR A 139 -12.60 11.32 10.08
N ALA A 140 -13.74 11.26 10.77
CA ALA A 140 -13.73 11.12 12.21
C ALA A 140 -13.10 9.78 12.66
N GLN A 141 -13.21 8.74 11.83
CA GLN A 141 -12.59 7.44 12.08
C GLN A 141 -11.20 7.32 11.46
N LEU A 142 -10.99 7.82 10.24
CA LEU A 142 -9.76 7.72 9.45
C LEU A 142 -9.27 9.12 9.07
N PRO A 143 -8.74 9.90 10.03
CA PRO A 143 -8.37 11.29 9.80
C PRO A 143 -7.22 11.45 8.80
N ASP A 144 -6.34 10.45 8.71
CA ASP A 144 -5.11 10.48 7.90
C ASP A 144 -5.33 9.93 6.47
N GLN A 145 -6.53 9.43 6.17
CA GLN A 145 -6.90 8.91 4.85
C GLN A 145 -7.63 9.98 4.01
N THR A 146 -7.06 11.19 3.86
CA THR A 146 -7.63 12.27 3.04
C THR A 146 -7.26 12.17 1.56
N GLY A 147 -7.61 13.15 0.73
CA GLY A 147 -7.26 13.11 -0.70
C GLY A 147 -7.89 11.94 -1.47
N ASN A 148 -9.12 11.55 -1.12
CA ASN A 148 -9.69 10.28 -1.58
C ASN A 148 -10.15 10.27 -3.04
N VAL A 149 -9.83 9.17 -3.74
CA VAL A 149 -10.46 8.76 -5.01
C VAL A 149 -10.98 7.35 -4.82
N GLY A 150 -12.28 7.21 -4.51
CA GLY A 150 -12.80 5.96 -3.96
C GLY A 150 -12.20 5.69 -2.58
N GLN A 151 -11.60 4.51 -2.40
CA GLN A 151 -10.87 4.14 -1.18
C GLN A 151 -9.37 4.44 -1.24
N PHE A 152 -8.84 4.82 -2.41
CA PHE A 152 -7.46 5.29 -2.53
C PHE A 152 -7.29 6.63 -1.81
N SER A 153 -6.16 6.84 -1.12
CA SER A 153 -5.76 8.11 -0.49
C SER A 153 -4.53 8.66 -1.19
N MET A 154 -4.51 9.94 -1.57
CA MET A 154 -3.27 10.59 -2.01
C MET A 154 -2.45 11.17 -0.85
N ALA A 155 -3.03 11.18 0.35
CA ALA A 155 -2.54 11.97 1.47
C ALA A 155 -1.56 11.22 2.39
N ASN A 156 -1.28 9.93 2.13
CA ASN A 156 -0.51 9.08 3.04
C ASN A 156 0.29 8.02 2.25
N GLU A 157 1.50 7.72 2.71
CA GLU A 157 2.56 6.96 2.03
C GLU A 157 2.15 5.57 1.54
N PRO A 158 1.41 4.75 2.31
CA PRO A 158 1.08 3.38 1.93
C PRO A 158 0.25 3.28 0.64
N SER A 159 -0.28 4.41 0.15
CA SER A 159 -1.05 4.46 -1.09
C SER A 159 -0.22 4.82 -2.33
N LEU A 160 0.93 5.47 -2.17
CA LEU A 160 1.60 6.19 -3.28
C LEU A 160 2.02 5.26 -4.43
N HIS A 161 2.37 4.00 -4.16
CA HIS A 161 2.75 3.04 -5.21
C HIS A 161 1.56 2.43 -5.95
N ILE A 162 0.34 2.46 -5.40
CA ILE A 162 -0.84 1.76 -5.91
C ILE A 162 -1.14 2.09 -7.39
N PRO A 163 -1.11 3.35 -7.85
CA PRO A 163 -1.45 3.66 -9.24
C PRO A 163 -0.46 3.07 -10.26
N TYR A 164 0.79 2.78 -9.85
CA TYR A 164 1.80 2.13 -10.69
C TYR A 164 1.55 0.63 -10.86
N LEU A 165 0.67 0.02 -10.05
CA LEU A 165 0.44 -1.41 -10.07
C LEU A 165 -0.29 -1.89 -11.35
N TYR A 166 -0.98 -1.01 -12.09
CA TYR A 166 -1.56 -1.41 -13.39
C TYR A 166 -0.50 -1.85 -14.41
N ASN A 167 0.76 -1.41 -14.28
CA ASN A 167 1.86 -1.92 -15.11
C ASN A 167 2.02 -3.43 -14.96
N TYR A 168 1.89 -3.94 -13.74
CA TYR A 168 2.01 -5.38 -13.43
C TYR A 168 0.80 -6.20 -13.87
N ALA A 169 -0.32 -5.54 -14.17
CA ALA A 169 -1.51 -6.13 -14.79
C ALA A 169 -1.51 -6.06 -16.31
N GLY A 170 -0.43 -5.54 -16.94
CA GLY A 170 -0.37 -5.35 -18.38
C GLY A 170 -1.28 -4.22 -18.89
N LYS A 171 -1.69 -3.28 -18.02
CA LYS A 171 -2.55 -2.13 -18.37
C LYS A 171 -1.87 -0.77 -18.12
N PRO A 172 -0.67 -0.51 -18.68
CA PRO A 172 0.13 0.69 -18.36
C PRO A 172 -0.58 2.03 -18.67
N TRP A 173 -1.50 2.06 -19.64
CA TRP A 173 -2.29 3.26 -19.94
C TRP A 173 -3.18 3.69 -18.77
N LYS A 174 -3.58 2.75 -17.89
CA LYS A 174 -4.30 3.07 -16.65
C LYS A 174 -3.39 3.71 -15.61
N THR A 175 -2.14 3.25 -15.47
CA THR A 175 -1.13 3.92 -14.63
C THR A 175 -0.90 5.35 -15.12
N GLN A 176 -0.66 5.53 -16.43
CA GLN A 176 -0.44 6.84 -17.03
C GLN A 176 -1.59 7.82 -16.75
N LYS A 177 -2.82 7.38 -17.01
CA LYS A 177 -4.03 8.17 -16.74
C LYS A 177 -4.16 8.49 -15.25
N ARG A 178 -4.02 7.49 -14.37
CA ARG A 178 -4.22 7.69 -12.93
C ARG A 178 -3.20 8.65 -12.33
N ILE A 179 -1.92 8.51 -12.64
CA ILE A 179 -0.88 9.41 -12.14
C ILE A 179 -1.14 10.85 -12.59
N ARG A 180 -1.49 11.05 -13.87
CA ARG A 180 -1.84 12.38 -14.41
C ARG A 180 -3.01 13.01 -13.67
N ASP A 181 -4.11 12.28 -13.53
CA ASP A 181 -5.31 12.76 -12.85
C ASP A 181 -5.03 13.07 -11.37
N LEU A 182 -4.37 12.14 -10.69
CA LEU A 182 -4.12 12.21 -9.25
C LEU A 182 -3.18 13.35 -8.86
N VAL A 183 -2.07 13.54 -9.58
CA VAL A 183 -1.14 14.63 -9.30
C VAL A 183 -1.81 15.98 -9.59
N HIS A 184 -2.53 16.09 -10.70
CA HIS A 184 -3.22 17.33 -11.07
C HIS A 184 -4.35 17.69 -10.09
N GLN A 185 -5.06 16.70 -9.56
CA GLN A 185 -6.18 16.91 -8.66
C GLN A 185 -5.74 17.32 -7.25
N TRP A 186 -4.67 16.71 -6.74
CA TRP A 186 -4.34 16.79 -5.31
C TRP A 186 -3.14 17.68 -4.98
N PHE A 187 -2.27 17.97 -5.93
CA PHE A 187 -1.12 18.84 -5.71
C PHE A 187 -1.32 20.18 -6.41
N ARG A 188 -1.34 21.26 -5.63
CA ARG A 188 -1.63 22.61 -6.10
C ARG A 188 -0.49 23.56 -5.73
N ASN A 189 -0.37 24.66 -6.46
CA ASN A 189 0.66 25.68 -6.23
C ASN A 189 0.21 26.77 -5.23
N ASP A 190 -0.53 26.37 -4.18
CA ASP A 190 -1.04 27.27 -3.15
C ASP A 190 -0.84 26.69 -1.74
N VAL A 191 -1.24 27.45 -0.71
CA VAL A 191 -1.04 27.10 0.70
C VAL A 191 -1.80 25.84 1.16
N MET A 192 -2.75 25.34 0.37
CA MET A 192 -3.41 24.04 0.61
C MET A 192 -3.02 23.04 -0.50
N GLY A 193 -1.80 23.15 -1.01
CA GLY A 193 -1.29 22.42 -2.16
C GLY A 193 -0.83 21.00 -1.89
N VAL A 194 -0.93 20.52 -0.64
CA VAL A 194 -0.56 19.16 -0.22
C VAL A 194 -1.81 18.50 0.40
N PRO A 195 -2.19 17.28 -0.04
CA PRO A 195 -3.46 16.65 0.36
C PRO A 195 -3.46 16.02 1.76
N GLY A 196 -2.29 15.90 2.39
CA GLY A 196 -2.04 15.30 3.70
C GLY A 196 -0.78 15.85 4.33
N ASP A 197 -0.21 15.10 5.28
CA ASP A 197 1.09 15.42 5.85
C ASP A 197 2.18 15.32 4.78
N GLU A 198 3.21 16.16 4.86
CA GLU A 198 4.26 16.23 3.84
C GLU A 198 5.34 15.14 4.05
N ASP A 199 5.44 14.68 5.30
CA ASP A 199 6.32 13.61 5.77
C ASP A 199 7.79 13.76 5.35
N GLY A 200 8.31 14.99 5.53
CA GLY A 200 9.74 15.29 5.42
C GLY A 200 10.30 15.09 4.01
N GLY A 201 9.49 15.31 2.99
CA GLY A 201 9.82 15.10 1.59
C GLY A 201 9.10 13.91 0.95
N GLY A 202 8.31 13.13 1.69
CA GLY A 202 7.63 11.93 1.20
C GLY A 202 6.72 12.22 0.00
N LEU A 203 5.72 13.08 0.21
CA LEU A 203 4.77 13.45 -0.84
C LEU A 203 5.43 14.25 -1.96
N SER A 204 6.33 15.19 -1.60
CA SER A 204 7.05 16.01 -2.58
C SER A 204 7.90 15.13 -3.52
N SER A 205 8.59 14.12 -2.98
CA SER A 205 9.39 13.19 -3.78
C SER A 205 8.52 12.36 -4.73
N PHE A 206 7.35 11.91 -4.28
CA PHE A 206 6.38 11.24 -5.14
C PHE A 206 5.97 12.11 -6.34
N VAL A 207 5.68 13.39 -6.10
CA VAL A 207 5.33 14.34 -7.16
C VAL A 207 6.49 14.51 -8.14
N VAL A 208 7.72 14.73 -7.65
CA VAL A 208 8.90 14.91 -8.50
C VAL A 208 9.13 13.69 -9.39
N PHE A 209 9.19 12.48 -8.81
CA PHE A 209 9.35 11.23 -9.58
C PHE A 209 8.23 11.06 -10.62
N SER A 210 6.97 11.23 -10.18
CA SER A 210 5.81 11.08 -11.06
C SER A 210 5.81 12.10 -12.20
N MET A 211 6.21 13.35 -11.94
CA MET A 211 6.32 14.38 -12.97
C MET A 211 7.47 14.12 -13.95
N MET A 212 8.55 13.49 -13.49
CA MET A 212 9.62 12.96 -14.35
C MET A 212 9.18 11.78 -15.21
N GLY A 213 8.11 11.10 -14.81
CA GLY A 213 7.50 10.01 -15.57
C GLY A 213 7.94 8.61 -15.13
N PHE A 214 8.56 8.45 -13.96
CA PHE A 214 8.89 7.14 -13.40
C PHE A 214 8.92 7.14 -11.87
N TYR A 215 8.70 5.99 -11.22
CA TYR A 215 8.64 5.89 -9.76
C TYR A 215 9.26 4.59 -9.20
N PRO A 216 10.00 4.66 -8.08
CA PRO A 216 10.57 3.49 -7.43
C PRO A 216 9.52 2.75 -6.58
N VAL A 217 8.68 1.93 -7.22
CA VAL A 217 7.65 1.12 -6.52
C VAL A 217 8.23 0.16 -5.48
N THR A 218 9.47 -0.33 -5.68
CA THR A 218 10.11 -1.31 -4.79
C THR A 218 11.51 -0.84 -4.39
N PRO A 219 11.64 0.10 -3.42
CA PRO A 219 12.94 0.57 -2.94
C PRO A 219 13.85 -0.57 -2.41
N GLY A 220 14.97 -0.81 -3.08
CA GLY A 220 15.82 -1.99 -2.83
C GLY A 220 15.94 -2.90 -4.06
N SER A 221 15.07 -2.68 -5.06
CA SER A 221 15.27 -3.15 -6.43
C SER A 221 15.81 -2.00 -7.28
N PRO A 222 16.80 -2.23 -8.16
CA PRO A 222 17.33 -1.20 -9.07
C PRO A 222 16.41 -0.98 -10.28
N SER A 223 15.11 -0.85 -10.05
CA SER A 223 14.08 -0.78 -11.09
C SER A 223 13.09 0.35 -10.80
N TYR A 224 12.76 1.11 -11.84
CA TYR A 224 11.75 2.17 -11.79
C TYR A 224 10.58 1.80 -12.71
N ASN A 225 9.36 2.09 -12.26
CA ASN A 225 8.15 1.88 -13.05
C ASN A 225 7.83 3.13 -13.86
N ILE A 226 7.54 2.96 -15.14
CA ILE A 226 7.14 4.06 -16.01
C ILE A 226 5.71 4.52 -15.64
N GLY A 227 5.58 5.83 -15.44
CA GLY A 227 4.32 6.54 -15.27
C GLY A 227 3.99 7.34 -16.54
N SER A 228 3.70 8.63 -16.38
CA SER A 228 3.50 9.55 -17.49
C SER A 228 4.18 10.89 -17.18
N PRO A 229 5.18 11.33 -17.95
CA PRO A 229 5.84 12.61 -17.72
C PRO A 229 4.87 13.80 -17.88
N PHE A 230 5.19 14.89 -17.19
CA PHE A 230 4.39 16.14 -17.21
C PHE A 230 5.03 17.25 -18.04
N PHE A 231 6.34 17.13 -18.32
CA PHE A 231 7.11 18.12 -19.06
C PHE A 231 7.55 17.55 -20.41
N ASN A 232 7.79 18.45 -21.37
CA ASN A 232 8.33 18.06 -22.68
C ASN A 232 9.80 17.64 -22.60
N GLU A 233 10.56 18.20 -21.65
CA GLU A 233 12.00 17.95 -21.44
C GLU A 233 12.34 18.17 -19.97
N ILE A 234 13.24 17.34 -19.42
CA ILE A 234 13.78 17.41 -18.04
C ILE A 234 15.27 17.02 -18.12
N LYS A 235 16.12 17.66 -17.32
CA LYS A 235 17.59 17.42 -17.28
C LYS A 235 18.07 17.15 -15.87
#